data_AF-A0A1V3PPZ0-F1
#
_entry.id   AF-A0A1V3PPZ0-F1
#
_cell.length_a   1.000
_cell.length_b   1.000
_cell.length_c   1.000
_cell.angle_alpha   90.00
_cell.angle_beta   90.00
_cell.angle_gamma   90.00
#
_symmetry.space_group_name_H-M   'P 1'
#
loop_
_entity.id
_entity.type
_entity.pdbx_description
1 polymer ?
#
loop_
_entity_poly.entity_id
_entity_poly.type
_entity_poly.pdbx_seq_one_letter_code
_entity_poly.pdbx_strand_id
1 'polypeptide(L)'
;MAQEFKQFVQFLSQLPEQAGKQVSLSDAIFLRKFAEHRHQPHPEDESRTWLSVLMRDGMTDDIRHQLYPSRFDLGNTDVDSGKKETLKTLVADINGSCRKKLQGEKLSEKTKRDLGTVLRGIQKITGRNIANEPSERSLQNLKVVKLMYRLTKERHSHLFSFIGRPRKAKYHKLKFQDAFPHPRDQLGALLFADLLSYIRVEISDDRLARINGNLRNLPETLLAVEKQNADISRILSLRFPDDLQAKALAYRRLAESINTYVPYHAQSTNTLDEAVYTYLRTLGFVHFAGGYEQAIKKSVISREITPVEPDLELLCLSISKSMGHPVFGYTLVTSLNQFPEFVNAWASQVISLIEKATGIEVEKRHLPKITERAKRILHLYCYFDVSDKDSDAACLSVLDCVVALCTVHHEQFEKTTHQAYWHGQRTQAKNVLLQLQIDRRIEDLYIEDYVPHGINQILYNRWCYMHAALVMTKDGQDYLDAWMSLQVAGIKKYAECLRSNDVDVISKCLVKFNIDCLSMAANSDVQSTAGTVSLFDKMDRWLSYSNS
;
A
#
# COMPACT_ATOMS: atom_id res chain seq x y z
N MET A 1 -28.63 12.26 -20.04
CA MET A 1 -28.78 12.82 -18.68
C MET A 1 -29.94 12.21 -17.88
N ALA A 2 -31.20 12.22 -18.35
CA ALA A 2 -32.32 11.58 -17.61
C ALA A 2 -32.33 10.03 -17.64
N GLN A 3 -31.45 9.40 -18.43
CA GLN A 3 -31.42 7.95 -18.67
C GLN A 3 -30.65 7.20 -17.58
N GLU A 4 -29.43 7.62 -17.26
CA GLU A 4 -28.58 7.07 -16.18
C GLU A 4 -29.33 6.98 -14.84
N PHE A 5 -30.02 8.06 -14.49
CA PHE A 5 -30.79 8.12 -13.25
C PHE A 5 -31.99 7.17 -13.26
N LYS A 6 -32.71 7.08 -14.39
CA LYS A 6 -33.83 6.14 -14.54
C LYS A 6 -33.33 4.70 -14.44
N GLN A 7 -32.20 4.38 -15.06
CA GLN A 7 -31.58 3.06 -14.98
C GLN A 7 -31.16 2.72 -13.55
N PHE A 8 -30.60 3.67 -12.79
CA PHE A 8 -30.27 3.43 -11.39
C PHE A 8 -31.49 3.24 -10.50
N VAL A 9 -32.52 4.07 -10.65
CA VAL A 9 -33.77 3.91 -9.89
C VAL A 9 -34.42 2.57 -10.21
N GLN A 10 -34.37 2.16 -11.48
CA GLN A 10 -34.83 0.85 -11.92
C GLN A 10 -33.99 -0.28 -11.29
N PHE A 11 -32.66 -0.18 -11.34
CA PHE A 11 -31.74 -1.12 -10.70
C PHE A 11 -32.01 -1.25 -9.18
N LEU A 12 -32.19 -0.13 -8.48
CA LEU A 12 -32.50 -0.15 -7.05
C LEU A 12 -33.90 -0.71 -6.75
N SER A 13 -34.88 -0.43 -7.61
CA SER A 13 -36.24 -0.96 -7.47
C SER A 13 -36.29 -2.49 -7.63
N GLN A 14 -35.27 -3.07 -8.27
CA GLN A 14 -35.10 -4.51 -8.46
C GLN A 14 -34.39 -5.22 -7.30
N LEU A 15 -33.98 -4.53 -6.23
CA LEU A 15 -33.26 -5.10 -5.06
C LEU A 15 -34.24 -5.53 -3.94
N PRO A 16 -35.06 -6.58 -4.11
CA PRO A 16 -36.35 -6.70 -3.45
C PRO A 16 -36.27 -6.77 -1.91
N GLU A 17 -37.26 -6.14 -1.29
CA GLU A 17 -37.94 -6.52 -0.03
C GLU A 17 -37.13 -7.16 1.12
N GLN A 18 -36.51 -6.34 1.99
CA GLN A 18 -36.31 -6.73 3.40
C GLN A 18 -37.27 -6.03 4.37
N ALA A 19 -38.30 -5.32 3.88
CA ALA A 19 -39.28 -4.65 4.76
C ALA A 19 -40.64 -4.26 4.14
N GLY A 20 -40.98 -4.67 2.90
CA GLY A 20 -42.25 -4.28 2.26
C GLY A 20 -42.45 -2.76 2.11
N LYS A 21 -41.36 -1.97 2.03
CA LYS A 21 -41.41 -0.51 1.86
C LYS A 21 -40.60 -0.10 0.64
N GLN A 22 -41.20 0.76 -0.18
CA GLN A 22 -40.54 1.45 -1.29
C GLN A 22 -39.33 2.22 -0.75
N VAL A 23 -38.15 1.95 -1.29
CA VAL A 23 -36.90 2.59 -0.86
C VAL A 23 -36.87 4.02 -1.39
N SER A 24 -36.78 5.02 -0.50
CA SER A 24 -36.62 6.40 -0.94
C SER A 24 -35.24 6.60 -1.59
N LEU A 25 -35.14 7.54 -2.53
CA LEU A 25 -33.88 7.84 -3.21
C LEU A 25 -32.77 8.28 -2.23
N SER A 26 -33.13 9.09 -1.24
CA SER A 26 -32.23 9.48 -0.15
C SER A 26 -31.74 8.26 0.64
N ASP A 27 -32.61 7.29 0.88
CA ASP A 27 -32.23 6.09 1.62
C ASP A 27 -31.27 5.23 0.81
N ALA A 28 -31.52 5.05 -0.49
CA ALA A 28 -30.64 4.27 -1.35
C ALA A 28 -29.23 4.87 -1.48
N ILE A 29 -29.14 6.21 -1.50
CA ILE A 29 -27.86 6.90 -1.60
C ILE A 29 -27.15 6.93 -0.25
N PHE A 30 -27.82 7.28 0.86
CA PHE A 30 -27.12 7.52 2.12
C PHE A 30 -27.13 6.35 3.11
N LEU A 31 -28.13 5.46 3.09
CA LEU A 31 -28.18 4.36 4.06
C LEU A 31 -27.13 3.29 3.74
N ARG A 32 -26.47 2.83 4.79
CA ARG A 32 -25.41 1.81 4.70
C ARG A 32 -25.90 0.50 4.10
N LYS A 33 -27.14 0.10 4.35
CA LYS A 33 -27.69 -1.17 3.84
C LYS A 33 -27.73 -1.27 2.31
N PHE A 34 -27.65 -0.15 1.60
CA PHE A 34 -27.60 -0.10 0.13
C PHE A 34 -26.21 0.21 -0.43
N ALA A 35 -25.18 0.29 0.42
CA ALA A 35 -23.84 0.69 0.00
C ALA A 35 -23.24 -0.27 -1.02
N GLU A 36 -23.38 -1.58 -0.82
CA GLU A 36 -22.83 -2.58 -1.75
C GLU A 36 -23.42 -2.44 -3.15
N HIS A 37 -24.73 -2.20 -3.25
CA HIS A 37 -25.41 -2.09 -4.54
C HIS A 37 -25.01 -0.85 -5.33
N ARG A 38 -24.89 0.31 -4.68
CA ARG A 38 -24.47 1.55 -5.35
C ARG A 38 -22.98 1.60 -5.69
N HIS A 39 -22.17 0.69 -5.13
CA HIS A 39 -20.76 0.54 -5.50
C HIS A 39 -20.51 -0.59 -6.50
N GLN A 40 -21.56 -1.22 -7.04
CA GLN A 40 -21.40 -2.11 -8.19
C GLN A 40 -20.90 -1.32 -9.41
N PRO A 41 -20.08 -1.95 -10.27
CA PRO A 41 -19.66 -1.37 -11.54
C PRO A 41 -20.86 -0.93 -12.37
N HIS A 42 -20.71 0.20 -13.07
CA HIS A 42 -21.72 0.67 -14.00
C HIS A 42 -21.72 -0.24 -15.25
N PRO A 43 -22.89 -0.66 -15.77
CA PRO A 43 -22.94 -1.61 -16.89
C PRO A 43 -22.26 -1.12 -18.17
N GLU A 44 -22.23 0.19 -18.38
CA GLU A 44 -21.63 0.81 -19.58
C GLU A 44 -20.18 1.26 -19.35
N ASP A 45 -19.72 1.32 -18.10
CA ASP A 45 -18.35 1.71 -17.74
C ASP A 45 -17.95 1.06 -16.42
N GLU A 46 -17.30 -0.10 -16.52
CA GLU A 46 -16.87 -0.88 -15.37
C GLU A 46 -15.83 -0.14 -14.48
N SER A 47 -15.21 0.93 -14.98
CA SER A 47 -14.29 1.76 -14.20
C SER A 47 -14.99 2.69 -13.21
N ARG A 48 -16.32 2.84 -13.34
CA ARG A 48 -17.14 3.72 -12.50
C ARG A 48 -18.18 2.93 -11.73
N THR A 49 -18.46 3.36 -10.52
CA THR A 49 -19.59 2.82 -9.74
C THR A 49 -20.89 3.54 -10.08
N TRP A 50 -22.04 2.91 -9.82
CA TRP A 50 -23.34 3.58 -9.87
C TRP A 50 -23.35 4.89 -9.09
N LEU A 51 -22.83 4.90 -7.86
CA LEU A 51 -22.73 6.11 -7.04
C LEU A 51 -21.88 7.18 -7.75
N SER A 52 -20.78 6.80 -8.41
CA SER A 52 -19.96 7.72 -9.20
C SER A 52 -20.73 8.40 -10.32
N VAL A 53 -21.47 7.60 -11.10
CA VAL A 53 -22.25 8.08 -12.25
C VAL A 53 -23.38 8.98 -11.79
N LEU A 54 -24.12 8.58 -10.76
CA LEU A 54 -25.25 9.36 -10.25
C LEU A 54 -24.84 10.72 -9.73
N MET A 55 -23.80 10.75 -8.91
CA MET A 55 -23.38 11.95 -8.21
C MET A 55 -22.82 13.02 -9.15
N ARG A 56 -22.45 12.66 -10.38
CA ARG A 56 -21.82 13.57 -11.35
C ARG A 56 -22.62 13.78 -12.63
N ASP A 57 -23.17 12.71 -13.20
CA ASP A 57 -23.74 12.73 -14.55
C ASP A 57 -25.27 12.51 -14.53
N GLY A 58 -25.77 11.82 -13.50
CA GLY A 58 -27.18 11.44 -13.38
C GLY A 58 -28.05 12.44 -12.61
N MET A 59 -27.48 13.44 -11.93
CA MET A 59 -28.22 14.36 -11.07
C MET A 59 -28.75 15.58 -11.81
N THR A 60 -30.06 15.64 -12.06
CA THR A 60 -30.75 16.89 -12.42
C THR A 60 -30.89 17.81 -11.20
N ASP A 61 -31.14 19.10 -11.41
CA ASP A 61 -31.33 20.04 -10.32
C ASP A 61 -32.49 19.63 -9.41
N ASP A 62 -33.61 19.14 -9.95
CA ASP A 62 -34.74 18.64 -9.15
C ASP A 62 -34.34 17.50 -8.21
N ILE A 63 -33.54 16.55 -8.72
CA ILE A 63 -33.02 15.42 -7.94
C ILE A 63 -32.06 15.92 -6.87
N ARG A 64 -31.21 16.92 -7.18
CA ARG A 64 -30.31 17.54 -6.20
C ARG A 64 -31.09 18.24 -5.09
N HIS A 65 -32.17 18.95 -5.40
CA HIS A 65 -33.03 19.56 -4.38
C HIS A 65 -33.70 18.51 -3.49
N GLN A 66 -34.06 17.35 -4.04
CA GLN A 66 -34.63 16.24 -3.27
C GLN A 66 -33.60 15.57 -2.35
N LEU A 67 -32.36 15.37 -2.82
CA LEU A 67 -31.30 14.66 -2.10
C LEU A 67 -30.49 15.53 -1.13
N TYR A 68 -30.30 16.79 -1.50
CA TYR A 68 -29.51 17.80 -0.80
C TYR A 68 -30.40 19.02 -0.52
N PRO A 69 -31.47 18.87 0.28
CA PRO A 69 -32.46 19.93 0.47
C PRO A 69 -31.93 21.14 1.24
N SER A 70 -30.80 21.00 1.94
CA SER A 70 -30.16 22.11 2.63
C SER A 70 -29.04 22.72 1.79
N ARG A 71 -28.91 24.04 1.84
CA ARG A 71 -27.74 24.77 1.31
C ARG A 71 -26.40 24.33 1.91
N PHE A 72 -26.42 23.67 3.08
CA PHE A 72 -25.24 23.09 3.72
C PHE A 72 -25.00 21.63 3.31
N ASP A 73 -25.79 21.07 2.40
CA ASP A 73 -25.53 19.75 1.84
C ASP A 73 -24.60 19.87 0.62
N LEU A 74 -23.61 18.97 0.56
CA LEU A 74 -22.63 18.92 -0.52
C LEU A 74 -23.26 18.22 -1.75
N GLY A 75 -23.39 18.94 -2.86
CA GLY A 75 -24.19 18.58 -4.03
C GLY A 75 -25.46 19.43 -4.20
N ASN A 76 -25.71 20.39 -3.32
CA ASN A 76 -26.79 21.37 -3.47
C ASN A 76 -26.44 22.41 -4.54
N THR A 77 -27.46 22.88 -5.28
CA THR A 77 -27.37 23.84 -6.40
C THR A 77 -27.04 25.28 -5.99
N ASP A 78 -27.04 25.61 -4.70
CA ASP A 78 -26.51 26.89 -4.19
C ASP A 78 -24.96 26.81 -4.25
N VAL A 79 -24.43 27.07 -5.45
CA VAL A 79 -22.99 27.03 -5.79
C VAL A 79 -22.29 28.37 -5.50
N ASP A 80 -22.89 29.24 -4.67
CA ASP A 80 -22.34 30.56 -4.44
C ASP A 80 -21.09 30.48 -3.53
N SER A 81 -19.96 30.14 -4.15
CA SER A 81 -18.67 29.81 -3.53
C SER A 81 -18.05 30.96 -2.74
N GLY A 82 -18.53 32.18 -2.97
CA GLY A 82 -18.17 33.39 -2.23
C GLY A 82 -19.01 33.64 -0.97
N LYS A 83 -20.18 32.99 -0.80
CA LYS A 83 -21.03 33.18 0.39
C LYS A 83 -20.32 32.68 1.62
N LYS A 84 -20.24 33.54 2.63
CA LYS A 84 -19.70 33.20 3.93
C LYS A 84 -20.80 33.06 4.97
N GLU A 85 -20.65 32.05 5.81
CA GLU A 85 -21.64 31.62 6.80
C GLU A 85 -20.95 31.19 8.11
N THR A 86 -21.73 30.95 9.16
CA THR A 86 -21.18 30.64 10.49
C THR A 86 -21.47 29.20 10.91
N LEU A 87 -20.69 28.67 11.86
CA LEU A 87 -21.03 27.39 12.50
C LEU A 87 -22.38 27.43 13.22
N LYS A 88 -22.84 28.61 13.65
CA LYS A 88 -24.13 28.77 14.33
C LYS A 88 -25.29 28.49 13.37
N THR A 89 -25.20 29.01 12.14
CA THR A 89 -26.21 28.76 11.10
C THR A 89 -26.22 27.30 10.65
N LEU A 90 -25.05 26.66 10.57
CA LEU A 90 -24.95 25.21 10.34
C LEU A 90 -25.61 24.37 11.45
N VAL A 91 -25.36 24.71 12.73
CA VAL A 91 -25.98 23.98 13.86
C VAL A 91 -27.51 24.11 13.84
N ALA A 92 -28.02 25.30 13.51
CA ALA A 92 -29.46 25.53 13.35
C ALA A 92 -30.05 24.64 12.23
N ASP A 93 -29.36 24.54 11.10
CA ASP A 93 -29.76 23.66 9.98
C ASP A 93 -29.76 22.17 10.36
N ILE A 94 -28.75 21.70 11.09
CA ILE A 94 -28.68 20.32 11.60
C ILE A 94 -29.85 20.03 12.54
N ASN A 95 -30.17 20.95 13.45
CA ASN A 95 -31.30 20.82 14.36
C ASN A 95 -32.65 20.80 13.61
N GLY A 96 -32.81 21.69 12.61
CA GLY A 96 -34.00 21.72 11.75
C GLY A 96 -34.19 20.41 10.97
N SER A 97 -33.11 19.86 10.43
CA SER A 97 -33.11 18.58 9.70
C SER A 97 -33.45 17.38 10.60
N CYS A 98 -32.98 17.37 11.85
CA CYS A 98 -33.30 16.31 12.81
C CYS A 98 -34.77 16.34 13.24
N ARG A 99 -35.36 17.53 13.43
CA ARG A 99 -36.78 17.69 13.82
C ARG A 99 -37.75 17.19 12.75
N LYS A 100 -37.39 17.28 11.45
CA LYS A 100 -38.23 16.80 10.34
C LYS A 100 -38.25 15.27 10.19
N LYS A 101 -37.23 14.55 10.65
CA LYS A 101 -37.11 13.08 10.48
C LYS A 101 -37.77 12.25 11.59
N LEU A 102 -38.03 12.84 12.76
CA LEU A 102 -38.53 12.13 13.95
C LEU A 102 -39.62 12.98 14.60
N GLN A 103 -40.87 12.87 14.14
CA GLN A 103 -42.01 13.38 14.89
C GLN A 103 -42.19 12.51 16.14
N GLY A 104 -41.88 13.04 17.33
CA GLY A 104 -42.34 12.46 18.60
C GLY A 104 -41.27 12.15 19.66
N GLU A 105 -39.97 12.09 19.32
CA GLU A 105 -38.92 11.88 20.34
C GLU A 105 -38.31 13.21 20.81
N LYS A 106 -38.11 13.35 22.14
CA LYS A 106 -37.39 14.48 22.75
C LYS A 106 -35.95 14.53 22.25
N LEU A 107 -35.71 15.23 21.15
CA LEU A 107 -34.37 15.48 20.63
C LEU A 107 -33.62 16.46 21.54
N SER A 108 -32.47 16.04 22.05
CA SER A 108 -31.49 16.97 22.60
C SER A 108 -31.01 17.93 21.51
N GLU A 109 -31.24 19.22 21.70
CA GLU A 109 -30.75 20.25 20.79
C GLU A 109 -29.23 20.13 20.63
N LYS A 110 -28.77 20.09 19.39
CA LYS A 110 -27.34 20.06 19.08
C LYS A 110 -26.77 21.45 19.24
N THR A 111 -25.56 21.48 19.76
CA THR A 111 -24.76 22.68 20.02
C THR A 111 -23.47 22.63 19.19
N LYS A 112 -22.70 23.72 19.19
CA LYS A 112 -21.35 23.74 18.59
C LYS A 112 -20.44 22.65 19.19
N ARG A 113 -20.66 22.25 20.45
CA ARG A 113 -19.86 21.21 21.13
C ARG A 113 -20.04 19.84 20.45
N ASP A 114 -21.21 19.55 19.90
CA ASP A 114 -21.50 18.31 19.18
C ASP A 114 -20.71 18.18 17.86
N LEU A 115 -20.27 19.31 17.28
CA LEU A 115 -19.38 19.32 16.12
C LEU A 115 -17.90 19.16 16.51
N GLY A 116 -17.55 19.19 17.80
CA GLY A 116 -16.17 19.24 18.27
C GLY A 116 -15.30 18.09 17.76
N THR A 117 -15.85 16.86 17.70
CA THR A 117 -15.14 15.70 17.15
C THR A 117 -14.83 15.85 15.67
N VAL A 118 -15.78 16.38 14.90
CA VAL A 118 -15.63 16.62 13.45
C VAL A 118 -14.63 17.72 13.19
N LEU A 119 -14.74 18.85 13.90
CA LEU A 119 -13.84 19.99 13.72
C LEU A 119 -12.39 19.62 14.07
N ARG A 120 -12.17 18.92 15.20
CA ARG A 120 -10.84 18.41 15.56
C ARG A 120 -10.34 17.36 14.56
N GLY A 121 -11.24 16.51 14.07
CA GLY A 121 -10.96 15.51 13.06
C GLY A 121 -10.45 16.14 11.77
N ILE A 122 -11.19 17.11 11.22
CA ILE A 122 -10.82 17.84 10.01
C ILE A 122 -9.52 18.60 10.21
N GLN A 123 -9.35 19.30 11.33
CA GLN A 123 -8.09 19.99 11.65
C GLN A 123 -6.91 19.03 11.68
N LYS A 124 -7.08 17.82 12.23
CA LYS A 124 -6.04 16.81 12.29
C LYS A 124 -5.64 16.28 10.91
N ILE A 125 -6.58 16.14 9.97
CA ILE A 125 -6.29 15.61 8.63
C ILE A 125 -5.84 16.70 7.66
N THR A 126 -6.43 17.90 7.73
CA THR A 126 -6.14 19.00 6.81
C THR A 126 -5.09 19.99 7.31
N GLY A 127 -4.81 20.03 8.62
CA GLY A 127 -4.02 21.08 9.28
C GLY A 127 -4.79 22.41 9.45
N ARG A 128 -6.02 22.52 8.93
CA ARG A 128 -6.79 23.76 8.93
C ARG A 128 -7.59 23.92 10.22
N ASN A 129 -7.42 25.04 10.91
CA ASN A 129 -8.20 25.32 12.10
C ASN A 129 -9.59 25.87 11.73
N ILE A 130 -10.58 24.97 11.80
CA ILE A 130 -12.00 25.28 11.56
C ILE A 130 -12.75 25.42 12.90
N ALA A 131 -12.06 25.44 14.05
CA ALA A 131 -12.70 25.53 15.37
C ALA A 131 -12.79 26.97 15.91
N ASN A 132 -11.88 27.85 15.49
CA ASN A 132 -11.78 29.23 15.98
C ASN A 132 -13.08 30.04 15.79
N GLU A 133 -13.29 30.99 16.71
CA GLU A 133 -14.40 31.96 16.93
C GLU A 133 -14.95 32.69 15.67
N PRO A 134 -16.06 33.49 15.74
CA PRO A 134 -17.13 33.60 14.73
C PRO A 134 -16.68 34.34 13.46
N SER A 135 -15.71 33.76 12.79
CA SER A 135 -15.30 34.07 11.44
C SER A 135 -16.31 33.42 10.52
N GLU A 136 -16.88 34.25 9.68
CA GLU A 136 -17.50 33.87 8.43
C GLU A 136 -16.60 32.92 7.63
N ARG A 137 -17.16 31.82 7.14
CA ARG A 137 -16.45 30.79 6.38
C ARG A 137 -17.17 30.51 5.09
N SER A 138 -16.44 30.15 4.05
CA SER A 138 -17.06 29.71 2.80
C SER A 138 -18.11 28.62 3.09
N LEU A 139 -19.26 28.74 2.43
CA LEU A 139 -20.34 27.75 2.51
C LEU A 139 -19.82 26.35 2.20
N GLN A 140 -18.89 26.23 1.23
CA GLN A 140 -18.20 24.99 0.87
C GLN A 140 -17.57 24.27 2.07
N ASN A 141 -16.87 25.02 2.93
CA ASN A 141 -16.23 24.43 4.10
C ASN A 141 -17.27 23.89 5.10
N LEU A 142 -18.41 24.58 5.24
CA LEU A 142 -19.49 24.15 6.11
C LEU A 142 -20.24 22.95 5.54
N LYS A 143 -20.37 22.84 4.21
CA LYS A 143 -20.91 21.65 3.52
C LYS A 143 -20.11 20.40 3.86
N VAL A 144 -18.78 20.49 3.79
CA VAL A 144 -17.89 19.38 4.19
C VAL A 144 -18.04 19.04 5.68
N VAL A 145 -18.12 20.04 6.57
CA VAL A 145 -18.34 19.79 8.01
C VAL A 145 -19.66 19.03 8.24
N LYS A 146 -20.74 19.40 7.55
CA LYS A 146 -22.04 18.71 7.66
C LYS A 146 -21.95 17.26 7.17
N LEU A 147 -21.31 17.02 6.02
CA LEU A 147 -21.09 15.68 5.48
C LEU A 147 -20.33 14.80 6.48
N MET A 148 -19.21 15.29 7.01
CA MET A 148 -18.38 14.55 7.97
C MET A 148 -19.14 14.31 9.29
N TYR A 149 -19.99 15.24 9.72
CA TYR A 149 -20.87 15.04 10.88
C TYR A 149 -21.88 13.92 10.65
N ARG A 150 -22.59 13.94 9.52
CA ARG A 150 -23.56 12.89 9.16
C ARG A 150 -22.89 11.52 9.12
N LEU A 151 -21.77 11.40 8.41
CA LEU A 151 -21.04 10.12 8.30
C LEU A 151 -20.49 9.61 9.63
N THR A 152 -20.16 10.52 10.56
CA THR A 152 -19.68 10.16 11.91
C THR A 152 -20.83 9.69 12.81
N LYS A 153 -22.03 10.27 12.67
CA LYS A 153 -23.20 9.96 13.52
C LYS A 153 -23.97 8.74 13.02
N GLU A 154 -24.12 8.60 11.71
CA GLU A 154 -24.89 7.54 11.07
C GLU A 154 -24.14 6.19 11.04
N ARG A 155 -22.87 6.14 11.48
CA ARG A 155 -22.04 4.93 11.43
C ARG A 155 -21.46 4.62 12.81
N HIS A 156 -21.54 3.35 13.23
CA HIS A 156 -21.00 2.85 14.50
C HIS A 156 -19.45 2.87 14.59
N SER A 157 -18.74 3.27 13.52
CA SER A 157 -17.29 3.34 13.45
C SER A 157 -16.77 4.77 13.63
N HIS A 158 -15.72 4.96 14.42
CA HIS A 158 -15.02 6.24 14.57
C HIS A 158 -14.36 6.68 13.23
N LEU A 159 -15.08 7.42 12.39
CA LEU A 159 -14.63 7.85 11.05
C LEU A 159 -13.18 8.37 11.04
N PHE A 160 -12.85 9.31 11.93
CA PHE A 160 -11.51 9.92 11.99
C PHE A 160 -10.42 9.02 12.58
N SER A 161 -10.76 7.90 13.21
CA SER A 161 -9.76 6.86 13.50
C SER A 161 -9.50 5.99 12.28
N PHE A 162 -10.50 5.82 11.41
CA PHE A 162 -10.38 5.04 10.17
C PHE A 162 -9.58 5.78 9.11
N ILE A 163 -9.94 7.03 8.80
CA ILE A 163 -9.24 7.85 7.79
C ILE A 163 -8.02 8.58 8.34
N GLY A 164 -7.68 8.40 9.61
CA GLY A 164 -6.56 9.11 10.22
C GLY A 164 -5.23 8.50 9.81
N ARG A 165 -4.25 9.34 9.47
CA ARG A 165 -2.85 8.90 9.27
C ARG A 165 -2.38 8.02 10.45
N PRO A 166 -1.71 6.89 10.18
CA PRO A 166 -1.22 6.00 11.22
C PRO A 166 -0.17 6.73 12.08
N ARG A 167 -0.39 6.75 13.39
CA ARG A 167 0.50 7.41 14.38
C ARG A 167 1.45 6.46 15.09
N LYS A 168 1.12 5.16 15.10
CA LYS A 168 1.93 4.12 15.73
C LYS A 168 2.25 3.10 14.66
N ALA A 169 3.47 2.55 14.72
CA ALA A 169 3.97 1.50 13.84
C ALA A 169 2.90 0.42 13.55
N LYS A 170 2.31 -0.17 14.59
CA LYS A 170 1.29 -1.22 14.49
C LYS A 170 0.02 -0.91 13.67
N TYR A 171 -0.23 0.35 13.29
CA TYR A 171 -1.40 0.75 12.50
C TYR A 171 -1.07 1.06 11.03
N HIS A 172 0.21 1.06 10.64
CA HIS A 172 0.57 1.13 9.23
C HIS A 172 0.17 -0.16 8.52
N LYS A 173 -0.17 -0.03 7.23
CA LYS A 173 -0.68 -1.13 6.42
C LYS A 173 0.03 -1.14 5.08
N LEU A 174 0.54 -2.29 4.65
CA LEU A 174 1.11 -2.41 3.30
C LEU A 174 0.04 -2.45 2.20
N LYS A 175 -1.18 -2.90 2.52
CA LYS A 175 -2.35 -2.70 1.66
C LYS A 175 -3.36 -1.82 2.41
N PHE A 176 -3.53 -0.60 1.94
CA PHE A 176 -4.63 0.26 2.37
C PHE A 176 -5.79 0.06 1.41
N GLN A 177 -6.99 -0.11 1.96
CA GLN A 177 -8.18 -0.51 1.22
C GLN A 177 -8.95 0.75 0.83
N ASP A 178 -8.70 1.28 -0.37
CA ASP A 178 -9.35 2.48 -0.90
C ASP A 178 -10.39 2.20 -1.98
N ALA A 179 -10.52 0.95 -2.44
CA ALA A 179 -11.49 0.51 -3.45
C ALA A 179 -12.42 -0.60 -2.92
N PHE A 180 -13.65 -0.62 -3.43
CA PHE A 180 -14.66 -1.66 -3.21
C PHE A 180 -14.99 -2.35 -4.54
N PRO A 181 -15.27 -3.67 -4.58
CA PRO A 181 -15.33 -4.63 -3.46
C PRO A 181 -13.96 -5.06 -2.94
N HIS A 182 -13.87 -5.36 -1.63
CA HIS A 182 -12.69 -6.04 -1.09
C HIS A 182 -13.10 -7.12 -0.07
N PRO A 183 -12.70 -8.39 -0.21
CA PRO A 183 -13.36 -9.45 0.53
C PRO A 183 -13.02 -9.51 2.03
N ARG A 184 -11.81 -9.07 2.45
CA ARG A 184 -11.41 -8.97 3.88
C ARG A 184 -11.90 -7.73 4.66
N ASP A 185 -12.13 -6.59 4.01
CA ASP A 185 -12.48 -5.31 4.67
C ASP A 185 -13.57 -4.59 3.88
N GLN A 186 -14.63 -5.32 3.49
CA GLN A 186 -15.76 -4.77 2.73
C GLN A 186 -16.31 -3.50 3.37
N LEU A 187 -16.43 -3.48 4.70
CA LEU A 187 -16.98 -2.35 5.44
C LEU A 187 -16.08 -1.11 5.41
N GLY A 188 -14.76 -1.27 5.55
CA GLY A 188 -13.80 -0.18 5.43
C GLY A 188 -13.71 0.34 4.00
N ALA A 189 -13.62 -0.57 3.03
CA ALA A 189 -13.60 -0.24 1.60
C ALA A 189 -14.84 0.56 1.18
N LEU A 190 -16.04 0.10 1.55
CA LEU A 190 -17.30 0.83 1.28
C LEU A 190 -17.31 2.22 1.91
N LEU A 191 -16.83 2.34 3.15
CA LEU A 191 -16.76 3.64 3.82
C LEU A 191 -15.84 4.61 3.10
N PHE A 192 -14.68 4.12 2.64
CA PHE A 192 -13.72 4.94 1.91
C PHE A 192 -14.26 5.37 0.54
N ALA A 193 -14.85 4.42 -0.21
CA ALA A 193 -15.44 4.67 -1.52
C ALA A 193 -16.63 5.64 -1.46
N ASP A 194 -17.51 5.50 -0.46
CA ASP A 194 -18.57 6.47 -0.17
C ASP A 194 -17.98 7.86 0.07
N LEU A 195 -16.97 7.96 0.95
CA LEU A 195 -16.38 9.24 1.32
C LEU A 195 -15.76 9.97 0.12
N LEU A 196 -14.99 9.24 -0.71
CA LEU A 196 -14.43 9.79 -1.95
C LEU A 196 -15.54 10.24 -2.91
N SER A 197 -16.61 9.46 -3.04
CA SER A 197 -17.71 9.75 -3.95
C SER A 197 -18.51 10.98 -3.54
N TYR A 198 -18.75 11.17 -2.23
CA TYR A 198 -19.43 12.35 -1.73
C TYR A 198 -18.56 13.59 -1.81
N ILE A 199 -17.30 13.54 -1.38
CA ILE A 199 -16.47 14.75 -1.29
C ILE A 199 -16.19 15.37 -2.66
N ARG A 200 -16.10 14.55 -3.72
CA ARG A 200 -15.75 15.04 -5.05
C ARG A 200 -16.87 15.75 -5.82
N VAL A 201 -18.11 15.76 -5.32
CA VAL A 201 -19.31 16.18 -6.08
C VAL A 201 -19.20 17.60 -6.61
N GLU A 202 -18.68 18.51 -5.78
CA GLU A 202 -18.57 19.93 -6.11
C GLU A 202 -17.16 20.32 -6.58
N ILE A 203 -16.23 19.36 -6.69
CA ILE A 203 -14.90 19.60 -7.26
C ILE A 203 -15.00 19.57 -8.79
N SER A 204 -14.43 20.57 -9.46
CA SER A 204 -14.44 20.65 -10.92
C SER A 204 -13.69 19.48 -11.58
N ASP A 205 -14.13 19.09 -12.78
CA ASP A 205 -13.51 18.00 -13.55
C ASP A 205 -12.02 18.21 -13.79
N ASP A 206 -11.62 19.42 -14.21
CA ASP A 206 -10.21 19.76 -14.43
C ASP A 206 -9.38 19.60 -13.15
N ARG A 207 -9.96 19.91 -11.99
CA ARG A 207 -9.26 19.80 -10.72
C ARG A 207 -9.17 18.35 -10.27
N LEU A 208 -10.22 17.56 -10.44
CA LEU A 208 -10.18 16.12 -10.19
C LEU A 208 -9.21 15.39 -11.11
N ALA A 209 -9.20 15.72 -12.40
CA ALA A 209 -8.25 15.16 -13.37
C ALA A 209 -6.80 15.45 -12.94
N ARG A 210 -6.52 16.68 -12.50
CA ARG A 210 -5.20 17.03 -11.93
C ARG A 210 -4.87 16.26 -10.66
N ILE A 211 -5.80 16.16 -9.70
CA ILE A 211 -5.59 15.39 -8.47
C ILE A 211 -5.33 13.92 -8.80
N ASN A 212 -6.16 13.31 -9.64
CA ASN A 212 -6.08 11.89 -9.98
C ASN A 212 -4.83 11.56 -10.81
N GLY A 213 -4.42 12.45 -11.72
CA GLY A 213 -3.23 12.26 -12.53
C GLY A 213 -1.91 12.41 -11.77
N ASN A 214 -1.89 13.27 -10.74
CA ASN A 214 -0.71 13.46 -9.88
C ASN A 214 -0.69 12.50 -8.68
N LEU A 215 -1.84 12.17 -8.11
CA LEU A 215 -2.01 11.24 -7.00
C LEU A 215 -2.54 9.90 -7.52
N ARG A 216 -1.64 9.23 -8.21
CA ARG A 216 -1.84 7.91 -8.80
C ARG A 216 -2.18 6.87 -7.74
N ASN A 217 -2.70 5.71 -8.18
CA ASN A 217 -2.91 4.59 -7.27
C ASN A 217 -1.57 4.09 -6.69
N LEU A 218 -1.64 3.23 -5.67
CA LEU A 218 -0.45 2.73 -4.99
C LEU A 218 0.54 2.04 -5.97
N PRO A 219 0.14 1.11 -6.85
CA PRO A 219 1.04 0.48 -7.82
C PRO A 219 1.80 1.48 -8.70
N GLU A 220 1.09 2.43 -9.31
CA GLU A 220 1.71 3.44 -10.18
C GLU A 220 2.67 4.37 -9.42
N THR A 221 2.36 4.66 -8.15
CA THR A 221 3.25 5.45 -7.29
C THR A 221 4.51 4.68 -6.95
N LEU A 222 4.40 3.37 -6.67
CA LEU A 222 5.55 2.52 -6.40
C LEU A 222 6.44 2.37 -7.63
N LEU A 223 5.85 2.20 -8.81
CA LEU A 223 6.59 2.16 -10.08
C LEU A 223 7.38 3.46 -10.33
N ALA A 224 6.81 4.62 -9.98
CA ALA A 224 7.50 5.89 -10.10
C ALA A 224 8.72 6.00 -9.15
N VAL A 225 8.57 5.52 -7.91
CA VAL A 225 9.67 5.44 -6.93
C VAL A 225 10.74 4.46 -7.39
N GLU A 226 10.34 3.31 -7.92
CA GLU A 226 11.27 2.31 -8.46
C GLU A 226 12.09 2.86 -9.62
N LYS A 227 11.43 3.52 -10.59
CA LYS A 227 12.15 4.15 -11.71
C LYS A 227 13.19 5.15 -11.23
N GLN A 228 12.86 5.95 -10.21
CA GLN A 228 13.81 6.88 -9.60
C GLN A 228 14.98 6.13 -8.96
N ASN A 229 14.72 5.06 -8.23
CA ASN A 229 15.78 4.25 -7.60
C ASN A 229 16.67 3.58 -8.65
N ALA A 230 16.09 3.07 -9.74
CA ALA A 230 16.84 2.52 -10.86
C ALA A 230 17.75 3.57 -11.52
N ASP A 231 17.27 4.81 -11.68
CA ASP A 231 18.10 5.91 -12.18
C ASP A 231 19.26 6.25 -11.23
N ILE A 232 19.01 6.28 -9.91
CA ILE A 232 20.06 6.46 -8.89
C ILE A 232 21.09 5.32 -8.97
N SER A 233 20.62 4.07 -8.98
CA SER A 233 21.50 2.89 -9.08
C SER A 233 22.35 2.95 -10.36
N ARG A 234 21.76 3.28 -11.51
CA ARG A 234 22.49 3.45 -12.77
C ARG A 234 23.58 4.51 -12.68
N ILE A 235 23.31 5.67 -12.07
CA ILE A 235 24.31 6.73 -11.88
C ILE A 235 25.48 6.23 -11.03
N LEU A 236 25.18 5.55 -9.91
CA LEU A 236 26.22 5.04 -9.01
C LEU A 236 27.03 3.91 -9.63
N SER A 237 26.41 3.03 -10.42
CA SER A 237 27.11 1.94 -11.10
C SER A 237 28.03 2.43 -12.21
N LEU A 238 27.66 3.51 -12.91
CA LEU A 238 28.55 4.17 -13.85
C LEU A 238 29.74 4.85 -13.16
N ARG A 239 29.54 5.37 -11.94
CA ARG A 239 30.59 6.07 -11.18
C ARG A 239 31.52 5.13 -10.43
N PHE A 240 31.01 4.01 -9.93
CA PHE A 240 31.74 3.02 -9.16
C PHE A 240 31.58 1.62 -9.79
N PRO A 241 32.16 1.38 -10.99
CA PRO A 241 32.15 0.04 -11.59
C PRO A 241 32.85 -0.94 -10.65
N ASP A 242 32.20 -2.07 -10.36
CA ASP A 242 32.73 -3.17 -9.55
C ASP A 242 33.16 -2.85 -8.09
N ASP A 243 32.96 -1.62 -7.59
CA ASP A 243 33.32 -1.20 -6.23
C ASP A 243 32.08 -1.16 -5.31
N LEU A 244 31.74 -2.32 -4.73
CA LEU A 244 30.59 -2.47 -3.84
C LEU A 244 30.67 -1.62 -2.58
N GLN A 245 31.85 -1.48 -1.99
CA GLN A 245 32.03 -0.67 -0.78
C GLN A 245 31.76 0.80 -1.07
N ALA A 246 32.27 1.34 -2.19
CA ALA A 246 31.98 2.70 -2.60
C ALA A 246 30.48 2.89 -2.92
N LYS A 247 29.84 1.93 -3.61
CA LYS A 247 28.39 1.96 -3.84
C LYS A 247 27.61 1.95 -2.52
N ALA A 248 27.96 1.08 -1.57
CA ALA A 248 27.33 1.00 -0.26
C ALA A 248 27.45 2.33 0.50
N LEU A 249 28.64 2.94 0.53
CA LEU A 249 28.86 4.23 1.17
C LEU A 249 28.05 5.34 0.49
N ALA A 250 27.98 5.35 -0.85
CA ALA A 250 27.17 6.31 -1.61
C ALA A 250 25.68 6.16 -1.28
N TYR A 251 25.15 4.94 -1.26
CA TYR A 251 23.76 4.67 -0.89
C TYR A 251 23.45 5.12 0.54
N ARG A 252 24.34 4.88 1.52
CA ARG A 252 24.15 5.35 2.90
C ARG A 252 24.10 6.87 2.98
N ARG A 253 25.06 7.57 2.35
CA ARG A 253 25.09 9.05 2.33
C ARG A 253 23.87 9.64 1.65
N LEU A 254 23.39 9.01 0.57
CA LEU A 254 22.14 9.39 -0.08
C LEU A 254 20.94 9.17 0.84
N ALA A 255 20.85 8.03 1.51
CA ALA A 255 19.79 7.76 2.48
C ALA A 255 19.79 8.80 3.62
N GLU A 256 20.95 9.16 4.15
CA GLU A 256 21.12 10.21 5.17
C GLU A 256 20.68 11.59 4.65
N SER A 257 21.10 11.95 3.44
CA SER A 257 20.74 13.21 2.79
C SER A 257 19.24 13.30 2.51
N ILE A 258 18.63 12.21 2.04
CA ILE A 258 17.18 12.11 1.85
C ILE A 258 16.47 12.23 3.20
N ASN A 259 16.94 11.57 4.25
CA ASN A 259 16.31 11.67 5.57
C ASN A 259 16.30 13.10 6.12
N THR A 260 17.35 13.89 5.85
CA THR A 260 17.44 15.30 6.26
C THR A 260 16.75 16.28 5.31
N TYR A 261 16.36 15.84 4.10
CA TYR A 261 15.59 16.65 3.17
C TYR A 261 14.31 17.19 3.80
N VAL A 262 14.07 18.50 3.67
CA VAL A 262 12.85 19.15 4.15
C VAL A 262 11.95 19.46 2.95
N PRO A 263 10.81 18.75 2.80
CA PRO A 263 9.86 19.02 1.74
C PRO A 263 9.37 20.47 1.76
N TYR A 264 9.19 21.04 0.57
CA TYR A 264 8.59 22.36 0.44
C TYR A 264 7.10 22.30 0.85
N HIS A 265 6.70 23.16 1.77
CA HIS A 265 5.32 23.28 2.22
C HIS A 265 4.83 24.72 2.03
N ALA A 266 4.18 24.98 0.88
CA ALA A 266 3.45 26.22 0.67
C ALA A 266 2.13 26.23 1.46
N GLN A 267 1.64 27.44 1.74
CA GLN A 267 0.29 27.62 2.26
C GLN A 267 -0.72 27.20 1.18
N SER A 268 -1.52 26.20 1.52
CA SER A 268 -2.55 25.65 0.65
C SER A 268 -3.71 26.64 0.49
N THR A 269 -4.15 26.86 -0.76
CA THR A 269 -5.23 27.80 -1.10
C THR A 269 -6.51 27.12 -1.55
N ASN A 270 -6.48 25.79 -1.75
CA ASN A 270 -7.64 25.04 -2.21
C ASN A 270 -8.80 25.03 -1.20
N THR A 271 -9.99 24.69 -1.67
CA THR A 271 -11.18 24.53 -0.83
C THR A 271 -11.07 23.31 0.09
N LEU A 272 -11.92 23.21 1.11
CA LEU A 272 -11.82 22.14 2.10
C LEU A 272 -12.15 20.75 1.55
N ASP A 273 -13.10 20.66 0.63
CA ASP A 273 -13.44 19.44 -0.11
C ASP A 273 -12.26 18.96 -0.94
N GLU A 274 -11.59 19.84 -1.69
CA GLU A 274 -10.34 19.51 -2.38
C GLU A 274 -9.26 19.03 -1.42
N ALA A 275 -9.08 19.71 -0.29
CA ALA A 275 -8.08 19.35 0.71
C ALA A 275 -8.35 17.96 1.31
N VAL A 276 -9.60 17.66 1.65
CA VAL A 276 -9.96 16.34 2.19
C VAL A 276 -9.87 15.27 1.10
N TYR A 277 -10.30 15.55 -0.14
CA TYR A 277 -10.18 14.60 -1.24
C TYR A 277 -8.71 14.24 -1.52
N THR A 278 -7.86 15.26 -1.66
CA THR A 278 -6.40 15.12 -1.82
C THR A 278 -5.80 14.31 -0.67
N TYR A 279 -6.17 14.62 0.57
CA TYR A 279 -5.73 13.88 1.74
C TYR A 279 -6.06 12.39 1.65
N LEU A 280 -7.31 12.05 1.32
CA LEU A 280 -7.75 10.66 1.21
C LEU A 280 -6.96 9.92 0.14
N ARG A 281 -6.71 10.56 -1.00
CA ARG A 281 -5.91 9.98 -2.10
C ARG A 281 -4.47 9.68 -1.73
N THR A 282 -3.89 10.37 -0.73
CA THR A 282 -2.52 10.09 -0.27
C THR A 282 -2.45 9.00 0.81
N LEU A 283 -3.56 8.65 1.46
CA LEU A 283 -3.55 7.72 2.61
C LEU A 283 -2.99 6.35 2.26
N GLY A 284 -3.28 5.84 1.07
CA GLY A 284 -2.81 4.53 0.65
C GLY A 284 -1.30 4.42 0.70
N PHE A 285 -0.62 5.37 0.08
CA PHE A 285 0.84 5.45 0.07
C PHE A 285 1.42 5.75 1.46
N VAL A 286 0.79 6.63 2.26
CA VAL A 286 1.26 6.93 3.63
C VAL A 286 1.19 5.70 4.54
N HIS A 287 0.15 4.88 4.40
CA HIS A 287 0.05 3.60 5.09
C HIS A 287 1.16 2.64 4.62
N PHE A 288 1.36 2.53 3.30
CA PHE A 288 2.40 1.69 2.71
C PHE A 288 3.78 2.07 3.25
N ALA A 289 4.14 3.36 3.21
CA ALA A 289 5.48 3.82 3.56
C ALA A 289 5.94 3.38 4.96
N GLY A 290 5.10 3.57 5.98
CA GLY A 290 5.46 3.09 7.32
C GLY A 290 5.24 1.59 7.54
N GLY A 291 4.42 0.94 6.70
CA GLY A 291 4.27 -0.52 6.70
C GLY A 291 5.50 -1.22 6.12
N TYR A 292 6.05 -0.64 5.05
CA TYR A 292 7.26 -1.08 4.37
C TYR A 292 8.48 -0.99 5.26
N GLU A 293 8.68 0.16 5.93
CA GLU A 293 9.75 0.31 6.93
C GLU A 293 9.70 -0.79 8.01
N GLN A 294 8.50 -1.14 8.48
CA GLN A 294 8.34 -2.19 9.47
C GLN A 294 8.59 -3.59 8.92
N ALA A 295 8.20 -3.84 7.67
CA ALA A 295 8.49 -5.11 7.01
C ALA A 295 9.99 -5.28 6.87
N ILE A 296 10.71 -4.29 6.36
CA ILE A 296 12.18 -4.31 6.22
C ILE A 296 12.86 -4.58 7.56
N LYS A 297 12.51 -3.81 8.61
CA LYS A 297 13.08 -4.02 9.97
C LYS A 297 12.84 -5.42 10.53
N LYS A 298 11.74 -6.07 10.17
CA LYS A 298 11.42 -7.44 10.60
C LYS A 298 12.06 -8.52 9.74
N SER A 299 12.56 -8.15 8.56
CA SER A 299 13.15 -9.09 7.60
C SER A 299 14.62 -9.37 7.88
N VAL A 300 15.31 -8.41 8.51
CA VAL A 300 16.72 -8.51 8.91
C VAL A 300 16.96 -9.80 9.70
N ILE A 301 18.03 -10.50 9.33
CA ILE A 301 18.50 -11.71 10.01
C ILE A 301 19.47 -11.29 11.10
N SER A 302 19.14 -11.58 12.35
CA SER A 302 19.96 -11.16 13.51
C SER A 302 21.11 -12.11 13.80
N ARG A 303 20.98 -13.38 13.42
CA ARG A 303 21.98 -14.41 13.60
C ARG A 303 22.99 -14.39 12.46
N GLU A 304 24.24 -14.65 12.79
CA GLU A 304 25.28 -14.82 11.77
C GLU A 304 24.95 -16.02 10.88
N ILE A 305 25.01 -15.79 9.57
CA ILE A 305 24.86 -16.82 8.54
C ILE A 305 26.25 -17.08 7.96
N THR A 306 26.66 -18.34 7.94
CA THR A 306 27.95 -18.74 7.39
C THR A 306 27.84 -18.78 5.87
N PRO A 307 28.73 -18.11 5.11
CA PRO A 307 28.82 -18.28 3.67
C PRO A 307 29.11 -19.75 3.32
N VAL A 308 28.46 -20.27 2.28
CA VAL A 308 28.53 -21.70 1.89
C VAL A 308 29.01 -21.92 0.46
N GLU A 309 29.66 -20.92 -0.15
CA GLU A 309 30.10 -20.97 -1.55
C GLU A 309 30.91 -22.23 -1.89
N PRO A 310 31.93 -22.65 -1.11
CA PRO A 310 32.69 -23.86 -1.44
C PRO A 310 31.83 -25.14 -1.43
N ASP A 311 30.90 -25.23 -0.48
CA ASP A 311 29.99 -26.37 -0.37
C ASP A 311 28.92 -26.36 -1.47
N LEU A 312 28.48 -25.16 -1.87
CA LEU A 312 27.56 -24.97 -2.98
C LEU A 312 28.22 -25.40 -4.31
N GLU A 313 29.50 -25.08 -4.51
CA GLU A 313 30.28 -25.54 -5.66
C GLU A 313 30.39 -27.07 -5.71
N LEU A 314 30.59 -27.73 -4.57
CA LEU A 314 30.60 -29.20 -4.50
C LEU A 314 29.25 -29.83 -4.87
N LEU A 315 28.14 -29.21 -4.44
CA LEU A 315 26.81 -29.61 -4.89
C LEU A 315 26.66 -29.39 -6.40
N CYS A 316 27.04 -28.22 -6.92
CA CYS A 316 26.96 -27.90 -8.34
C CYS A 316 27.79 -28.87 -9.20
N LEU A 317 28.99 -29.27 -8.75
CA LEU A 317 29.81 -30.28 -9.40
C LEU A 317 29.13 -31.65 -9.42
N SER A 318 28.45 -32.03 -8.33
CA SER A 318 27.69 -33.29 -8.25
C SER A 318 26.51 -33.29 -9.22
N ILE A 319 25.78 -32.18 -9.29
CA ILE A 319 24.68 -31.98 -10.25
C ILE A 319 25.23 -32.00 -11.69
N SER A 320 26.34 -31.32 -11.96
CA SER A 320 26.98 -31.29 -13.29
C SER A 320 27.29 -32.70 -13.80
N LYS A 321 27.85 -33.55 -12.93
CA LYS A 321 28.14 -34.96 -13.25
C LYS A 321 26.88 -35.76 -13.57
N SER A 322 25.79 -35.49 -12.85
CA SER A 322 24.51 -36.18 -13.08
C SER A 322 23.80 -35.69 -14.34
N MET A 323 23.89 -34.41 -14.69
CA MET A 323 23.20 -33.82 -15.84
C MET A 323 24.01 -33.88 -17.14
N GLY A 324 25.32 -34.10 -17.06
CA GLY A 324 26.21 -34.20 -18.21
C GLY A 324 26.63 -32.85 -18.83
N HIS A 325 26.38 -31.73 -18.14
CA HIS A 325 26.83 -30.40 -18.53
C HIS A 325 27.25 -29.57 -17.31
N PRO A 326 28.05 -28.49 -17.48
CA PRO A 326 28.43 -27.62 -16.37
C PRO A 326 27.21 -26.97 -15.71
N VAL A 327 27.18 -27.00 -14.38
CA VAL A 327 26.21 -26.34 -13.50
C VAL A 327 26.99 -25.50 -12.50
N PHE A 328 26.58 -24.25 -12.34
CA PHE A 328 27.09 -23.29 -11.36
C PHE A 328 25.94 -22.87 -10.44
N GLY A 329 26.24 -22.13 -9.35
CA GLY A 329 25.23 -21.70 -8.38
C GLY A 329 24.04 -21.00 -9.01
N TYR A 330 24.28 -20.15 -10.02
CA TYR A 330 23.25 -19.40 -10.75
C TYR A 330 22.71 -20.09 -12.01
N THR A 331 23.11 -21.33 -12.30
CA THR A 331 22.58 -22.09 -13.43
C THR A 331 21.14 -22.52 -13.10
N LEU A 332 20.19 -22.20 -13.97
CA LEU A 332 18.81 -22.66 -13.84
C LEU A 332 18.75 -24.17 -14.07
N VAL A 333 18.29 -24.93 -13.07
CA VAL A 333 18.34 -26.40 -13.06
C VAL A 333 17.00 -27.06 -12.80
N THR A 334 16.01 -26.33 -12.30
CA THR A 334 14.71 -26.90 -11.93
C THR A 334 13.58 -25.88 -12.07
N SER A 335 12.35 -26.38 -12.03
CA SER A 335 11.12 -25.59 -11.99
C SER A 335 10.50 -25.61 -10.59
N LEU A 336 9.48 -24.76 -10.36
CA LEU A 336 8.75 -24.76 -9.09
C LEU A 336 8.07 -26.11 -8.82
N ASN A 337 7.56 -26.77 -9.86
CA ASN A 337 6.94 -28.07 -9.74
C ASN A 337 7.94 -29.20 -9.46
N GLN A 338 9.11 -29.15 -10.08
CA GLN A 338 10.18 -30.15 -9.91
C GLN A 338 11.07 -29.92 -8.68
N PHE A 339 10.92 -28.78 -8.00
CA PHE A 339 11.71 -28.42 -6.82
C PHE A 339 11.70 -29.50 -5.72
N PRO A 340 10.56 -30.12 -5.32
CA PRO A 340 10.57 -31.15 -4.30
C PRO A 340 11.39 -32.40 -4.69
N GLU A 341 11.32 -32.82 -5.95
CA GLU A 341 12.10 -33.94 -6.47
C GLU A 341 13.60 -33.61 -6.50
N PHE A 342 13.94 -32.39 -6.92
CA PHE A 342 15.31 -31.88 -6.87
C PHE A 342 15.89 -31.94 -5.46
N VAL A 343 15.15 -31.42 -4.46
CA VAL A 343 15.61 -31.45 -3.06
C VAL A 343 15.77 -32.88 -2.54
N ASN A 344 14.88 -33.79 -2.92
CA ASN A 344 14.98 -35.19 -2.50
C ASN A 344 16.17 -35.91 -3.13
N ALA A 345 16.47 -35.64 -4.41
CA ALA A 345 17.62 -36.21 -5.12
C ALA A 345 18.96 -35.83 -4.47
N TRP A 346 19.04 -34.62 -3.91
CA TRP A 346 20.26 -34.06 -3.30
C TRP A 346 20.15 -33.89 -1.78
N ALA A 347 19.26 -34.63 -1.12
CA ALA A 347 18.84 -34.37 0.26
C ALA A 347 20.01 -34.27 1.26
N SER A 348 21.00 -35.16 1.17
CA SER A 348 22.14 -35.17 2.11
C SER A 348 23.01 -33.93 1.97
N GLN A 349 23.33 -33.53 0.73
CA GLN A 349 24.14 -32.35 0.44
C GLN A 349 23.40 -31.07 0.81
N VAL A 350 22.10 -31.01 0.49
CA VAL A 350 21.23 -29.89 0.82
C VAL A 350 21.07 -29.72 2.34
N ILE A 351 20.87 -30.81 3.09
CA ILE A 351 20.83 -30.78 4.56
C ILE A 351 22.14 -30.21 5.10
N SER A 352 23.28 -30.72 4.64
CA SER A 352 24.59 -30.25 5.10
C SER A 352 24.79 -28.75 4.84
N LEU A 353 24.36 -28.26 3.66
CA LEU A 353 24.40 -26.83 3.32
C LEU A 353 23.54 -25.99 4.27
N ILE A 354 22.30 -26.41 4.54
CA ILE A 354 21.40 -25.69 5.46
C ILE A 354 22.00 -25.62 6.87
N GLU A 355 22.53 -26.74 7.36
CA GLU A 355 23.13 -26.83 8.70
C GLU A 355 24.36 -25.96 8.82
N LYS A 356 25.25 -25.98 7.83
CA LYS A 356 26.45 -25.13 7.78
C LYS A 356 26.11 -23.65 7.71
N ALA A 357 25.17 -23.29 6.82
CA ALA A 357 24.71 -21.92 6.62
C ALA A 357 24.11 -21.33 7.90
N THR A 358 23.15 -22.05 8.50
CA THR A 358 22.34 -21.53 9.60
C THR A 358 22.91 -21.85 10.98
N GLY A 359 23.81 -22.84 11.08
CA GLY A 359 24.28 -23.39 12.35
C GLY A 359 23.17 -24.11 13.14
N ILE A 360 22.16 -24.64 12.44
CA ILE A 360 20.98 -25.28 13.04
C ILE A 360 20.77 -26.66 12.41
N GLU A 361 20.78 -27.70 13.24
CA GLU A 361 20.58 -29.08 12.81
C GLU A 361 19.23 -29.30 12.09
N VAL A 362 19.25 -30.10 11.02
CA VAL A 362 18.08 -30.47 10.22
C VAL A 362 17.89 -31.96 10.26
N GLU A 363 16.90 -32.42 11.02
CA GLU A 363 16.47 -33.80 10.94
C GLU A 363 15.87 -34.10 9.55
N LYS A 364 16.34 -35.16 8.89
CA LYS A 364 15.88 -35.55 7.54
C LYS A 364 14.35 -35.66 7.41
N ARG A 365 13.65 -36.06 8.48
CA ARG A 365 12.18 -36.15 8.51
C ARG A 365 11.46 -34.80 8.38
N HIS A 366 12.13 -33.69 8.70
CA HIS A 366 11.58 -32.34 8.58
C HIS A 366 11.78 -31.72 7.20
N LEU A 367 12.71 -32.26 6.40
CA LEU A 367 13.05 -31.74 5.07
C LEU A 367 11.81 -31.57 4.17
N PRO A 368 10.88 -32.55 4.05
CA PRO A 368 9.70 -32.38 3.20
C PRO A 368 8.84 -31.16 3.58
N LYS A 369 8.67 -30.88 4.88
CA LYS A 369 7.89 -29.73 5.36
C LYS A 369 8.63 -28.41 5.13
N ILE A 370 9.95 -28.41 5.21
CA ILE A 370 10.79 -27.25 4.85
C ILE A 370 10.66 -26.98 3.36
N THR A 371 10.81 -28.02 2.52
CA THR A 371 10.67 -27.97 1.07
C THR A 371 9.33 -27.39 0.64
N GLU A 372 8.21 -27.86 1.19
CA GLU A 372 6.88 -27.34 0.82
C GLU A 372 6.71 -25.83 1.13
N ARG A 373 7.27 -25.36 2.24
CA ARG A 373 7.27 -23.92 2.56
C ARG A 373 8.25 -23.14 1.69
N ALA A 374 9.40 -23.72 1.37
CA ALA A 374 10.41 -23.10 0.53
C ALA A 374 9.89 -22.94 -0.90
N LYS A 375 9.15 -23.94 -1.43
CA LYS A 375 8.45 -23.86 -2.71
C LYS A 375 7.55 -22.63 -2.78
N ARG A 376 6.84 -22.29 -1.69
CA ARG A 376 5.99 -21.09 -1.62
C ARG A 376 6.78 -19.79 -1.63
N ILE A 377 7.94 -19.74 -0.96
CA ILE A 377 8.84 -18.58 -1.02
C ILE A 377 9.43 -18.44 -2.43
N LEU A 378 9.84 -19.54 -3.04
CA LEU A 378 10.34 -19.57 -4.43
C LEU A 378 9.28 -19.13 -5.42
N HIS A 379 8.03 -19.53 -5.23
CA HIS A 379 6.92 -19.08 -6.08
C HIS A 379 6.68 -17.57 -5.92
N LEU A 380 6.72 -17.03 -4.69
CA LEU A 380 6.73 -15.58 -4.49
C LEU A 380 7.88 -14.92 -5.27
N TYR A 381 9.09 -15.46 -5.17
CA TYR A 381 10.27 -14.99 -5.91
C TYR A 381 10.07 -15.04 -7.43
N CYS A 382 9.71 -16.18 -8.03
CA CYS A 382 9.52 -16.31 -9.47
C CYS A 382 8.43 -15.38 -10.02
N TYR A 383 7.36 -15.18 -9.26
CA TYR A 383 6.30 -14.25 -9.64
C TYR A 383 6.78 -12.80 -9.67
N PHE A 384 7.60 -12.39 -8.70
CA PHE A 384 8.14 -11.03 -8.66
C PHE A 384 9.33 -10.81 -9.61
N ASP A 385 10.11 -11.86 -9.93
CA ASP A 385 11.40 -11.71 -10.65
C ASP A 385 11.32 -12.08 -12.14
N VAL A 386 10.57 -13.14 -12.48
CA VAL A 386 10.57 -13.69 -13.85
C VAL A 386 9.32 -13.28 -14.63
N SER A 387 8.28 -12.75 -13.93
CA SER A 387 6.93 -12.51 -14.49
C SER A 387 6.33 -13.75 -15.20
N ASP A 388 6.94 -14.92 -15.00
CA ASP A 388 6.57 -16.16 -15.64
C ASP A 388 5.58 -16.90 -14.73
N LYS A 389 4.41 -17.19 -15.28
CA LYS A 389 3.34 -17.90 -14.60
C LYS A 389 3.42 -19.40 -14.85
N ASP A 390 4.34 -19.84 -15.71
CA ASP A 390 4.54 -21.26 -15.98
C ASP A 390 5.35 -21.90 -14.85
N SER A 391 4.65 -22.61 -13.96
CA SER A 391 5.24 -23.36 -12.85
C SER A 391 6.16 -24.51 -13.31
N ASP A 392 6.12 -24.88 -14.59
CA ASP A 392 6.95 -25.92 -15.19
C ASP A 392 8.20 -25.39 -15.90
N ALA A 393 8.29 -24.08 -16.14
CA ALA A 393 9.49 -23.46 -16.70
C ALA A 393 10.69 -23.60 -15.74
N ALA A 394 11.87 -23.92 -16.30
CA ALA A 394 13.11 -24.03 -15.53
C ALA A 394 13.62 -22.64 -15.11
N CYS A 395 13.03 -22.10 -14.03
CA CYS A 395 13.24 -20.74 -13.54
C CYS A 395 14.05 -20.66 -12.25
N LEU A 396 14.49 -21.79 -11.69
CA LEU A 396 15.18 -21.84 -10.40
C LEU A 396 16.62 -22.31 -10.52
N SER A 397 17.55 -21.55 -9.95
CA SER A 397 18.94 -21.95 -9.81
C SER A 397 19.20 -22.83 -8.57
N VAL A 398 20.38 -23.47 -8.52
CA VAL A 398 20.81 -24.24 -7.35
C VAL A 398 20.87 -23.34 -6.11
N LEU A 399 21.36 -22.11 -6.28
CA LEU A 399 21.45 -21.13 -5.21
C LEU A 399 20.06 -20.74 -4.70
N ASP A 400 19.10 -20.42 -5.57
CA ASP A 400 17.74 -20.02 -5.17
C ASP A 400 17.09 -21.09 -4.28
N CYS A 401 17.25 -22.35 -4.69
CA CYS A 401 16.80 -23.52 -3.96
C CYS A 401 17.37 -23.56 -2.54
N VAL A 402 18.70 -23.42 -2.40
CA VAL A 402 19.40 -23.47 -1.11
C VAL A 402 18.99 -22.28 -0.23
N VAL A 403 18.94 -21.07 -0.80
CA VAL A 403 18.54 -19.84 -0.07
C VAL A 403 17.13 -19.98 0.49
N ALA A 404 16.17 -20.48 -0.31
CA ALA A 404 14.80 -20.65 0.15
C ALA A 404 14.68 -21.66 1.30
N LEU A 405 15.41 -22.77 1.22
CA LEU A 405 15.46 -23.76 2.29
C LEU A 405 16.08 -23.20 3.58
N CYS A 406 17.22 -22.51 3.46
CA CYS A 406 17.87 -21.82 4.58
C CYS A 406 16.93 -20.79 5.20
N THR A 407 16.23 -20.00 4.38
CA THR A 407 15.27 -18.98 4.85
C THR A 407 14.14 -19.59 5.66
N VAL A 408 13.52 -20.68 5.16
CA VAL A 408 12.45 -21.38 5.88
C VAL A 408 12.96 -22.00 7.16
N HIS A 409 14.08 -22.72 7.11
CA HIS A 409 14.64 -23.38 8.28
C HIS A 409 15.00 -22.35 9.36
N HIS A 410 15.71 -21.29 8.98
CA HIS A 410 16.04 -20.20 9.88
C HIS A 410 14.78 -19.58 10.53
N GLU A 411 13.74 -19.29 9.75
CA GLU A 411 12.49 -18.69 10.26
C GLU A 411 11.64 -19.66 11.13
N GLN A 412 11.82 -20.98 11.01
CA GLN A 412 11.21 -21.95 11.93
C GLN A 412 11.78 -21.82 13.35
N PHE A 413 13.07 -21.51 13.46
CA PHE A 413 13.78 -21.33 14.71
C PHE A 413 13.69 -19.89 15.22
N GLU A 414 14.04 -18.92 14.38
CA GLU A 414 13.94 -17.49 14.66
C GLU A 414 12.65 -16.89 14.11
N LYS A 415 11.58 -17.09 14.87
CA LYS A 415 10.23 -16.72 14.47
C LYS A 415 10.04 -15.20 14.44
N THR A 416 9.74 -14.68 13.26
CA THR A 416 9.34 -13.31 13.03
C THR A 416 7.88 -13.11 13.43
N THR A 417 7.66 -12.23 14.41
CA THR A 417 6.32 -11.88 14.87
C THR A 417 5.75 -10.72 14.03
N HIS A 418 4.74 -11.02 13.21
CA HIS A 418 3.99 -10.03 12.45
C HIS A 418 2.50 -10.34 12.45
N GLN A 419 1.70 -9.31 12.72
CA GLN A 419 0.25 -9.38 12.61
C GLN A 419 -0.17 -8.34 11.57
N ALA A 420 -0.63 -8.80 10.42
CA ALA A 420 -1.23 -7.91 9.44
C ALA A 420 -2.50 -7.31 10.04
N TYR A 421 -2.71 -6.01 9.82
CA TYR A 421 -3.83 -5.27 10.38
C TYR A 421 -4.81 -4.84 9.28
N TRP A 422 -6.07 -5.22 9.41
CA TRP A 422 -7.19 -4.59 8.72
C TRP A 422 -8.29 -4.15 9.69
N HIS A 423 -9.20 -3.28 9.25
CA HIS A 423 -10.20 -2.73 10.14
C HIS A 423 -11.23 -3.81 10.54
N GLY A 424 -11.57 -3.91 11.82
CA GLY A 424 -12.55 -4.88 12.32
C GLY A 424 -12.01 -6.31 12.56
N GLN A 425 -10.72 -6.54 12.35
CA GLN A 425 -10.07 -7.83 12.57
C GLN A 425 -10.05 -8.22 14.07
N ARG A 426 -10.46 -9.46 14.39
CA ARG A 426 -10.53 -9.95 15.78
C ARG A 426 -9.26 -10.67 16.25
N THR A 427 -8.57 -11.44 15.41
CA THR A 427 -7.24 -12.05 15.69
C THR A 427 -6.68 -12.73 14.43
N GLN A 428 -5.35 -12.87 14.33
CA GLN A 428 -4.66 -13.67 13.30
C GLN A 428 -3.41 -14.35 13.88
N ALA A 429 -2.92 -15.39 13.20
CA ALA A 429 -1.63 -16.01 13.54
C ALA A 429 -0.49 -14.97 13.44
N LYS A 430 0.37 -14.96 14.45
CA LYS A 430 1.44 -13.97 14.60
C LYS A 430 2.75 -14.37 13.91
N ASN A 431 2.88 -15.62 13.49
CA ASN A 431 4.08 -16.15 12.84
C ASN A 431 3.90 -16.08 11.31
N VAL A 432 4.89 -15.53 10.62
CA VAL A 432 4.84 -15.31 9.16
C VAL A 432 4.78 -16.62 8.36
N LEU A 433 5.49 -17.68 8.75
CA LEU A 433 5.43 -18.99 8.08
C LEU A 433 4.11 -19.72 8.29
N LEU A 434 3.42 -19.50 9.41
CA LEU A 434 2.11 -20.13 9.65
C LEU A 434 1.02 -19.57 8.75
N GLN A 435 1.25 -18.42 8.12
CA GLN A 435 0.36 -17.84 7.12
C GLN A 435 0.54 -18.50 5.74
N LEU A 436 1.66 -19.18 5.49
CA LEU A 436 1.87 -20.03 4.32
C LEU A 436 1.25 -21.42 4.56
N GLN A 437 -0.09 -21.53 4.58
CA GLN A 437 -0.74 -22.83 4.84
C GLN A 437 -0.39 -23.83 3.73
N ILE A 438 0.17 -24.99 4.11
CA ILE A 438 0.79 -25.97 3.20
C ILE A 438 -0.28 -26.79 2.46
N ASP A 439 -1.47 -26.91 3.02
CA ASP A 439 -2.62 -27.68 2.56
C ASP A 439 -3.35 -27.06 1.35
N ARG A 440 -3.03 -25.82 0.97
CA ARG A 440 -3.68 -25.14 -0.15
C ARG A 440 -2.87 -25.19 -1.44
N ARG A 441 -3.51 -24.85 -2.57
CA ARG A 441 -2.78 -24.71 -3.83
C ARG A 441 -1.79 -23.54 -3.75
N ILE A 442 -0.74 -23.59 -4.58
CA ILE A 442 0.32 -22.57 -4.53
C ILE A 442 -0.11 -21.30 -5.26
N GLU A 443 -0.94 -21.46 -6.28
CA GLU A 443 -1.58 -20.40 -7.08
C GLU A 443 -2.51 -19.53 -6.22
N ASP A 444 -3.08 -20.11 -5.15
CA ASP A 444 -3.93 -19.40 -4.19
C ASP A 444 -3.14 -18.35 -3.37
N LEU A 445 -1.80 -18.33 -3.44
CA LEU A 445 -0.94 -17.33 -2.77
C LEU A 445 -1.22 -15.89 -3.20
N TYR A 446 -1.73 -15.67 -4.41
CA TYR A 446 -1.99 -14.35 -4.98
C TYR A 446 -3.45 -13.91 -4.91
N ILE A 447 -4.36 -14.81 -4.52
CA ILE A 447 -5.74 -14.41 -4.27
C ILE A 447 -5.71 -13.43 -3.09
N GLU A 448 -6.25 -12.21 -3.31
CA GLU A 448 -6.09 -11.03 -2.44
C GLU A 448 -6.44 -11.27 -0.95
N ASP A 449 -7.12 -12.38 -0.66
CA ASP A 449 -7.56 -12.80 0.66
C ASP A 449 -6.75 -13.91 1.33
N TYR A 450 -5.59 -14.30 0.81
CA TYR A 450 -4.86 -15.44 1.35
C TYR A 450 -3.66 -15.08 2.22
N VAL A 451 -2.54 -14.62 1.66
CA VAL A 451 -1.41 -14.14 2.47
C VAL A 451 -1.43 -12.61 2.51
N PRO A 452 -1.48 -11.97 3.69
CA PRO A 452 -1.39 -10.51 3.74
C PRO A 452 -0.09 -10.01 3.10
N HIS A 453 -0.13 -8.98 2.25
CA HIS A 453 1.06 -8.47 1.55
C HIS A 453 2.26 -8.19 2.46
N GLY A 454 2.03 -7.75 3.71
CA GLY A 454 3.11 -7.56 4.66
C GLY A 454 3.85 -8.81 5.09
N ILE A 455 3.19 -9.97 5.05
CA ILE A 455 3.83 -11.27 5.26
C ILE A 455 4.68 -11.63 4.05
N ASN A 456 4.16 -11.48 2.82
CA ASN A 456 4.91 -11.73 1.59
C ASN A 456 6.16 -10.85 1.53
N GLN A 457 6.03 -9.56 1.81
CA GLN A 457 7.16 -8.64 1.82
C GLN A 457 8.24 -9.04 2.84
N ILE A 458 7.84 -9.46 4.04
CA ILE A 458 8.80 -9.90 5.07
C ILE A 458 9.55 -11.14 4.62
N LEU A 459 8.83 -12.14 4.10
CA LEU A 459 9.42 -13.40 3.66
C LEU A 459 10.34 -13.20 2.46
N TYR A 460 9.92 -12.39 1.49
CA TYR A 460 10.72 -12.03 0.33
C TYR A 460 12.01 -11.30 0.74
N ASN A 461 11.90 -10.23 1.54
CA ASN A 461 13.08 -9.49 1.97
C ASN A 461 14.02 -10.35 2.84
N ARG A 462 13.49 -11.27 3.65
CA ARG A 462 14.29 -12.21 4.44
C ARG A 462 15.03 -13.21 3.55
N TRP A 463 14.39 -13.65 2.46
CA TRP A 463 15.06 -14.42 1.41
C TRP A 463 16.19 -13.60 0.78
N CYS A 464 15.99 -12.31 0.47
CA CYS A 464 17.07 -11.45 -0.05
C CYS A 464 18.25 -11.31 0.93
N TYR A 465 17.95 -11.12 2.22
CA TYR A 465 18.97 -11.10 3.27
C TYR A 465 19.73 -12.42 3.38
N MET A 466 19.03 -13.55 3.30
CA MET A 466 19.65 -14.87 3.30
C MET A 466 20.51 -15.07 2.05
N HIS A 467 20.03 -14.66 0.88
CA HIS A 467 20.77 -14.73 -0.37
C HIS A 467 22.09 -13.96 -0.27
N ALA A 468 22.02 -12.70 0.14
CA ALA A 468 23.21 -11.89 0.34
C ALA A 468 24.15 -12.51 1.38
N ALA A 469 23.62 -13.09 2.46
CA ALA A 469 24.46 -13.66 3.49
C ALA A 469 25.19 -14.95 3.08
N LEU A 470 24.62 -15.73 2.15
CA LEU A 470 25.21 -16.99 1.70
C LEU A 470 26.29 -16.83 0.62
N VAL A 471 26.23 -15.74 -0.16
CA VAL A 471 27.02 -15.57 -1.40
C VAL A 471 27.77 -14.25 -1.45
N MET A 472 27.56 -13.36 -0.50
CA MET A 472 28.28 -12.10 -0.47
C MET A 472 29.33 -12.09 0.64
N THR A 473 30.47 -11.49 0.30
CA THR A 473 31.39 -10.98 1.30
C THR A 473 30.66 -9.99 2.21
N LYS A 474 31.26 -9.67 3.35
CA LYS A 474 30.77 -8.62 4.25
C LYS A 474 30.38 -7.34 3.50
N ASP A 475 31.12 -6.99 2.45
CA ASP A 475 30.89 -5.81 1.62
C ASP A 475 29.57 -5.84 0.84
N GLY A 476 29.12 -7.03 0.46
CA GLY A 476 27.85 -7.18 -0.24
C GLY A 476 26.62 -7.19 0.67
N GLN A 477 26.75 -7.71 1.90
CA GLN A 477 25.75 -7.49 2.94
C GLN A 477 25.61 -5.99 3.24
N ASP A 478 26.75 -5.32 3.41
CA ASP A 478 26.86 -3.87 3.61
C ASP A 478 26.21 -3.06 2.47
N TYR A 479 26.36 -3.55 1.24
CA TYR A 479 25.71 -3.01 0.04
C TYR A 479 24.19 -3.19 0.07
N LEU A 480 23.69 -4.40 0.37
CA LEU A 480 22.26 -4.67 0.47
C LEU A 480 21.62 -3.80 1.54
N ASP A 481 22.23 -3.69 2.72
CA ASP A 481 21.73 -2.86 3.81
C ASP A 481 21.70 -1.37 3.46
N ALA A 482 22.73 -0.89 2.77
CA ALA A 482 22.78 0.48 2.28
C ALA A 482 21.68 0.75 1.25
N TRP A 483 21.45 -0.17 0.32
CA TRP A 483 20.40 -0.07 -0.68
C TRP A 483 19.00 -0.11 -0.04
N MET A 484 18.75 -1.04 0.89
CA MET A 484 17.49 -1.11 1.64
C MET A 484 17.24 0.17 2.46
N SER A 485 18.31 0.76 3.02
CA SER A 485 18.25 2.04 3.73
C SER A 485 17.85 3.19 2.80
N LEU A 486 18.40 3.22 1.57
CA LEU A 486 18.00 4.18 0.54
C LEU A 486 16.51 4.03 0.19
N GLN A 487 16.05 2.80 -0.06
CA GLN A 487 14.65 2.50 -0.40
C GLN A 487 13.70 3.01 0.68
N VAL A 488 13.99 2.68 1.95
CA VAL A 488 13.19 3.13 3.09
C VAL A 488 13.20 4.65 3.23
N ALA A 489 14.36 5.29 3.09
CA ALA A 489 14.48 6.75 3.16
C ALA A 489 13.66 7.43 2.05
N GLY A 490 13.79 6.95 0.81
CA GLY A 490 13.07 7.45 -0.36
C GLY A 490 11.56 7.35 -0.20
N ILE A 491 11.05 6.15 0.10
CA ILE A 491 9.60 5.91 0.31
C ILE A 491 9.05 6.78 1.44
N LYS A 492 9.76 6.86 2.57
CA LYS A 492 9.33 7.70 3.70
C LYS A 492 9.30 9.17 3.29
N LYS A 493 10.33 9.67 2.61
CA LYS A 493 10.41 11.08 2.20
C LYS A 493 9.38 11.44 1.12
N TYR A 494 9.11 10.52 0.20
CA TYR A 494 8.01 10.64 -0.76
C TYR A 494 6.67 10.81 -0.02
N ALA A 495 6.40 10.00 1.01
CA ALA A 495 5.20 10.15 1.84
C ALA A 495 5.17 11.47 2.63
N GLU A 496 6.32 12.06 2.96
CA GLU A 496 6.38 13.41 3.54
C GLU A 496 6.04 14.50 2.52
N CYS A 497 6.48 14.36 1.26
CA CYS A 497 6.11 15.27 0.17
C CYS A 497 4.59 15.27 -0.09
N LEU A 498 3.94 14.12 0.10
CA LEU A 498 2.48 13.98 0.03
C LEU A 498 1.73 14.58 1.24
N ARG A 499 2.41 15.17 2.23
CA ARG A 499 1.74 15.68 3.43
C ARG A 499 0.85 16.89 3.17
N SER A 500 1.17 17.68 2.16
CA SER A 500 0.34 18.79 1.71
C SER A 500 -1.03 18.26 1.28
N ASN A 501 -2.08 19.03 1.52
CA ASN A 501 -3.43 18.69 1.05
C ASN A 501 -3.78 19.45 -0.23
N ASP A 502 -2.76 19.81 -1.01
CA ASP A 502 -2.87 20.60 -2.23
C ASP A 502 -2.02 19.96 -3.34
N VAL A 503 -2.67 19.51 -4.41
CA VAL A 503 -2.02 18.76 -5.50
C VAL A 503 -0.90 19.55 -6.17
N ASP A 504 -1.02 20.88 -6.29
CA ASP A 504 -0.01 21.68 -7.00
C ASP A 504 1.26 21.78 -6.15
N VAL A 505 1.09 21.89 -4.82
CA VAL A 505 2.20 21.88 -3.87
C VAL A 505 2.86 20.51 -3.83
N ILE A 506 2.06 19.44 -3.80
CA ILE A 506 2.57 18.06 -3.86
C ILE A 506 3.40 17.85 -5.13
N SER A 507 2.85 18.20 -6.29
CA SER A 507 3.49 17.99 -7.59
C SER A 507 4.84 18.70 -7.66
N LYS A 508 4.90 19.98 -7.29
CA LYS A 508 6.16 20.76 -7.20
C LYS A 508 7.15 20.14 -6.23
N CYS A 509 6.68 19.67 -5.07
CA CYS A 509 7.54 19.08 -4.06
C CYS A 509 8.16 17.75 -4.54
N LEU A 510 7.38 16.89 -5.21
CA LEU A 510 7.86 15.62 -5.75
C LEU A 510 8.86 15.84 -6.88
N VAL A 511 8.59 16.76 -7.81
CA VAL A 511 9.53 17.11 -8.89
C VAL A 511 10.86 17.59 -8.31
N LYS A 512 10.80 18.51 -7.34
CA LYS A 512 12.00 19.02 -6.68
C LYS A 512 12.77 17.91 -5.95
N PHE A 513 12.07 17.09 -5.17
CA PHE A 513 12.66 15.95 -4.46
C PHE A 513 13.39 15.00 -5.43
N ASN A 514 12.76 14.67 -6.56
CA ASN A 514 13.36 13.78 -7.55
C ASN A 514 14.64 14.37 -8.18
N ILE A 515 14.61 15.66 -8.54
CA ILE A 515 15.79 16.37 -9.06
C ILE A 515 16.91 16.38 -8.02
N ASP A 516 16.57 16.69 -6.76
CA ASP A 516 17.55 16.75 -5.66
C ASP A 516 18.19 15.38 -5.42
N CYS A 517 17.42 14.28 -5.41
CA CYS A 517 17.95 12.92 -5.28
C CYS A 517 18.93 12.54 -6.40
N LEU A 518 18.58 12.84 -7.66
CA LEU A 518 19.44 12.53 -8.81
C LEU A 518 20.72 13.39 -8.79
N SER A 519 20.59 14.67 -8.42
CA SER A 519 21.74 15.57 -8.24
C SER A 519 22.67 15.08 -7.12
N MET A 520 22.13 14.67 -5.98
CA MET A 520 22.91 14.10 -4.89
C MET A 520 23.65 12.83 -5.33
N ALA A 521 23.00 11.95 -6.10
CA ALA A 521 23.64 10.74 -6.61
C ALA A 521 24.80 11.07 -7.56
N ALA A 522 24.58 12.04 -8.46
CA ALA A 522 25.61 12.51 -9.39
C ALA A 522 26.81 13.16 -8.67
N ASN A 523 26.58 13.82 -7.53
CA ASN A 523 27.60 14.54 -6.75
C ASN A 523 28.16 13.76 -5.55
N SER A 524 27.93 12.44 -5.45
CA SER A 524 28.40 11.63 -4.32
C SER A 524 29.93 11.51 -4.26
N ASP A 525 30.59 12.34 -3.44
CA ASP A 525 32.06 12.35 -3.26
C ASP A 525 32.57 11.16 -2.42
N VAL A 526 32.50 9.97 -2.99
CA VAL A 526 33.11 8.76 -2.42
C VAL A 526 34.46 8.50 -3.09
N GLN A 527 35.51 8.35 -2.29
CA GLN A 527 36.83 7.90 -2.77
C GLN A 527 36.73 6.40 -3.05
N SER A 528 36.94 6.00 -4.31
CA SER A 528 36.95 4.58 -4.71
C SER A 528 38.18 3.90 -4.15
N THR A 529 37.98 2.72 -3.59
CA THR A 529 39.04 1.79 -3.18
C THR A 529 38.96 0.61 -4.11
N ALA A 530 39.52 0.75 -5.32
CA ALA A 530 39.40 -0.24 -6.38
C ALA A 530 39.82 -1.64 -5.91
N GLY A 531 38.84 -2.55 -5.86
CA GLY A 531 39.02 -3.99 -5.75
C GLY A 531 38.04 -4.65 -6.72
N THR A 532 38.56 -5.33 -7.74
CA THR A 532 37.78 -5.97 -8.81
C THR A 532 36.86 -7.07 -8.30
N VAL A 533 35.56 -6.98 -8.54
CA VAL A 533 34.66 -8.15 -8.57
C VAL A 533 33.57 -7.97 -9.64
N SER A 534 33.69 -8.67 -10.77
CA SER A 534 32.80 -8.60 -11.94
C SER A 534 31.53 -9.47 -11.83
N LEU A 535 30.95 -9.64 -10.63
CA LEU A 535 29.79 -10.52 -10.40
C LEU A 535 28.43 -9.77 -10.38
N PHE A 536 28.43 -8.43 -10.47
CA PHE A 536 27.32 -7.60 -9.99
C PHE A 536 26.41 -6.96 -11.05
N ASP A 537 26.70 -7.12 -12.35
CA ASP A 537 25.80 -6.70 -13.44
C ASP A 537 24.43 -7.40 -13.40
N LYS A 538 24.35 -8.58 -12.76
CA LYS A 538 23.07 -9.27 -12.51
C LYS A 538 22.30 -8.66 -11.33
N MET A 539 22.98 -8.22 -10.27
CA MET A 539 22.33 -7.58 -9.13
C MET A 539 21.83 -6.17 -9.44
N ASP A 540 22.55 -5.39 -10.27
CA ASP A 540 22.06 -4.07 -10.70
C ASP A 540 20.84 -4.19 -11.63
N ARG A 541 20.76 -5.25 -12.45
CA ARG A 541 19.50 -5.61 -13.14
C ARG A 541 18.43 -5.99 -12.12
N TRP A 542 18.71 -6.91 -11.21
CA TRP A 542 17.77 -7.45 -10.22
C TRP A 542 17.17 -6.41 -9.25
N LEU A 543 17.98 -5.44 -8.78
CA LEU A 543 17.54 -4.34 -7.91
C LEU A 543 16.81 -3.21 -8.65
N SER A 544 16.87 -3.20 -9.98
CA SER A 544 16.10 -2.29 -10.85
C SER A 544 14.76 -2.88 -11.33
N TYR A 545 14.53 -4.18 -11.12
CA TYR A 545 13.35 -4.94 -11.56
C TYR A 545 12.39 -5.32 -10.41
N SER A 546 12.69 -4.93 -9.17
CA SER A 546 12.03 -5.46 -7.98
C SER A 546 10.53 -5.14 -7.77
N ASN A 547 9.78 -4.49 -8.69
CA ASN A 547 8.30 -4.43 -8.67
C ASN A 547 7.61 -4.22 -10.06
N SER A 548 7.84 -5.09 -11.05
CA SER A 548 6.93 -5.20 -12.21
C SER A 548 5.65 -5.96 -11.88
#